data_AF-A0A3A0W2S6-F1
#
_entry.id   AF-A0A3A0W2S6-F1
#
_cell.length_a   1.000
_cell.length_b   1.000
_cell.length_c   1.000
_cell.angle_alpha   90.00
_cell.angle_beta   90.00
_cell.angle_gamma   90.00
#
_symmetry.space_group_name_H-M   'P 1'
#
loop_
_entity.id
_entity.type
_entity.pdbx_description
1 polymer ?
#
loop_
_entity_poly.entity_id
_entity_poly.type
_entity_poly.pdbx_seq_one_letter_code
_entity_poly.pdbx_strand_id
1 'polypeptide(L)'
;MEINYIKNDKGVYQTLEILINEQLNTVFNYLTTTKGIQQWFPQLYVENRNVHGSLYFHIADGEDLRMDILQFDEPNTFEFTWDIGTVKFQLVEKQDQTVLTLKEYLPYEFPHIIIDFSGWQYQMESLKNLIEHGEVIAQSDFDFETNQLEIKDKLRL
;
A
#
# COMPACT_ATOMS: atom_id res chain seq x y z
N MET A 1 -6.94 1.30 12.31
CA MET A 1 -6.04 2.01 11.39
C MET A 1 -6.27 3.50 11.57
N GLU A 2 -5.21 4.30 11.62
CA GLU A 2 -5.33 5.77 11.57
C GLU A 2 -5.20 6.24 10.12
N ILE A 3 -6.05 7.18 9.71
CA ILE A 3 -6.14 7.64 8.33
C ILE A 3 -6.17 9.16 8.28
N ASN A 4 -5.27 9.74 7.49
CA ASN A 4 -5.23 11.17 7.23
C ASN A 4 -5.21 11.46 5.74
N TYR A 5 -5.93 12.51 5.34
CA TYR A 5 -5.98 12.97 3.96
C TYR A 5 -5.46 14.39 3.86
N ILE A 6 -4.63 14.65 2.85
CA ILE A 6 -4.17 16.00 2.51
C ILE A 6 -4.47 16.23 1.03
N LYS A 7 -4.76 17.47 0.66
CA LYS A 7 -4.82 17.88 -0.74
C LYS A 7 -4.00 19.14 -0.96
N ASN A 8 -3.43 19.27 -2.14
CA ASN A 8 -2.75 20.48 -2.59
C ASN A 8 -3.22 20.83 -4.01
N ASP A 9 -2.48 21.71 -4.68
CA ASP A 9 -2.73 22.15 -6.05
C ASP A 9 -2.50 21.04 -7.10
N LYS A 10 -1.75 19.99 -6.77
CA LYS A 10 -1.35 18.93 -7.71
C LYS A 10 -2.15 17.65 -7.58
N GLY A 11 -2.69 17.38 -6.40
CA GLY A 11 -3.44 16.16 -6.16
C GLY A 11 -3.81 15.94 -4.71
N VAL A 12 -4.02 14.67 -4.38
CA VAL A 12 -4.43 14.22 -3.06
C VAL A 12 -3.45 13.21 -2.50
N TYR A 13 -3.41 13.15 -1.18
CA TYR A 13 -2.57 12.25 -0.42
C TYR A 13 -3.41 11.51 0.60
N GLN A 14 -3.12 10.22 0.75
CA GLN A 14 -3.58 9.39 1.85
C GLN A 14 -2.38 8.96 2.68
N THR A 15 -2.53 9.02 4.00
CA THR A 15 -1.59 8.42 4.95
C THR A 15 -2.35 7.44 5.83
N LEU A 16 -1.92 6.18 5.79
CA LEU A 16 -2.45 5.10 6.61
C LEU A 16 -1.38 4.70 7.63
N GLU A 17 -1.76 4.59 8.90
CA GLU A 17 -0.88 4.08 9.93
C GLU A 17 -1.53 2.90 10.67
N ILE A 18 -0.77 1.81 10.76
CA ILE A 18 -1.15 0.62 11.52
C ILE A 18 0.03 0.15 12.38
N LEU A 19 -0.30 -0.41 13.53
CA LEU A 19 0.64 -1.12 14.40
C LEU A 19 0.50 -2.63 14.13
N ILE A 20 1.60 -3.31 13.82
CA ILE A 20 1.64 -4.74 13.54
C ILE A 20 2.45 -5.44 14.63
N ASN A 21 1.90 -6.52 15.21
CA ASN A 21 2.50 -7.36 16.25
C ASN A 21 3.54 -8.32 15.68
N GLU A 22 4.51 -7.76 14.96
CA GLU A 22 5.58 -8.51 14.30
C GLU A 22 6.82 -7.62 14.13
N GLN A 23 7.98 -8.24 14.03
CA GLN A 23 9.28 -7.58 13.90
C GLN A 23 9.43 -6.88 12.54
N LEU A 24 10.14 -5.77 12.56
CA LEU A 24 10.27 -4.86 11.43
C LEU A 24 10.80 -5.55 10.16
N ASN A 25 11.80 -6.44 10.29
CA ASN A 25 12.35 -7.19 9.14
C ASN A 25 11.33 -8.14 8.53
N THR A 26 10.50 -8.78 9.34
CA THR A 26 9.44 -9.69 8.86
C THR A 26 8.40 -8.89 8.09
N VAL A 27 7.91 -7.77 8.64
CA VAL A 27 6.97 -6.87 7.96
C VAL A 27 7.56 -6.35 6.65
N PHE A 28 8.83 -5.93 6.65
CA PHE A 28 9.51 -5.46 5.43
C PHE A 28 9.58 -6.54 4.34
N ASN A 29 9.77 -7.81 4.71
CA ASN A 29 9.76 -8.92 3.76
C ASN A 29 8.39 -9.16 3.12
N TYR A 30 7.29 -8.96 3.86
CA TYR A 30 5.94 -9.00 3.29
C TYR A 30 5.69 -7.90 2.25
N LEU A 31 6.42 -6.78 2.33
CA LEU A 31 6.27 -5.66 1.40
C LEU A 31 7.22 -5.72 0.21
N THR A 32 8.41 -6.33 0.37
CA THR A 32 9.52 -6.16 -0.57
C THR A 32 10.00 -7.45 -1.25
N THR A 33 9.34 -8.58 -1.00
CA THR A 33 9.67 -9.84 -1.67
C THR A 33 8.46 -10.33 -2.45
N THR A 34 8.66 -10.96 -3.61
CA THR A 34 7.55 -11.58 -4.37
C THR A 34 6.76 -12.57 -3.53
N LYS A 35 7.47 -13.44 -2.78
CA LYS A 35 6.82 -14.39 -1.86
C LYS A 35 6.00 -13.69 -0.79
N GLY A 36 6.44 -12.54 -0.29
CA GLY A 36 5.75 -11.76 0.73
C GLY A 36 4.53 -11.03 0.17
N ILE A 37 4.76 -10.21 -0.86
CA ILE A 37 3.74 -9.29 -1.38
C ILE A 37 2.56 -10.04 -2.01
N GLN A 38 2.81 -11.16 -2.68
CA GLN A 38 1.75 -11.96 -3.31
C GLN A 38 0.80 -12.63 -2.31
N GLN A 39 1.14 -12.70 -1.03
CA GLN A 39 0.24 -13.28 -0.02
C GLN A 39 -0.95 -12.37 0.30
N TRP A 40 -0.82 -11.06 0.11
CA TRP A 40 -1.90 -10.09 0.38
C TRP A 40 -2.26 -9.28 -0.88
N PHE A 41 -1.32 -9.08 -1.80
CA PHE A 41 -1.53 -8.42 -3.08
C PHE A 41 -1.04 -9.31 -4.25
N PRO A 42 -1.82 -10.32 -4.67
CA PRO A 42 -1.37 -11.36 -5.61
C PRO A 42 -0.91 -10.86 -6.99
N GLN A 43 -1.42 -9.72 -7.44
CA GLN A 43 -1.04 -9.12 -8.72
C GLN A 43 0.37 -8.50 -8.70
N LEU A 44 0.95 -8.25 -7.53
CA LEU A 44 2.27 -7.61 -7.43
C LEU A 44 3.38 -8.64 -7.38
N TYR A 45 4.50 -8.37 -8.05
CA TYR A 45 5.74 -9.12 -7.85
C TYR A 45 6.97 -8.21 -7.97
N VAL A 46 8.00 -8.54 -7.18
CA VAL A 46 9.26 -7.78 -7.12
C VAL A 46 10.31 -8.50 -7.96
N GLU A 47 10.85 -7.84 -8.97
CA GLU A 47 11.93 -8.41 -9.78
C GLU A 47 13.28 -8.22 -9.07
N ASN A 48 13.60 -6.97 -8.70
CA ASN A 48 14.90 -6.59 -8.17
C ASN A 48 14.73 -5.70 -6.92
N ARG A 49 15.34 -6.08 -5.78
CA ARG A 49 15.24 -5.37 -4.49
C ARG A 49 16.33 -4.28 -4.35
N ASN A 50 16.26 -3.22 -5.14
CA ASN A 50 17.17 -2.06 -5.00
C ASN A 50 16.56 -0.79 -5.63
N VAL A 51 17.19 0.37 -5.43
CA VAL A 51 16.76 1.70 -5.93
C VAL A 51 16.69 1.80 -7.46
N HIS A 52 17.20 0.82 -8.20
CA HIS A 52 17.06 0.73 -9.67
C HIS A 52 16.32 -0.54 -10.09
N GLY A 53 15.72 -1.23 -9.13
CA GLY A 53 14.89 -2.38 -9.36
C GLY A 53 13.49 -2.00 -9.81
N SER A 54 12.67 -3.01 -9.97
CA SER A 54 11.31 -2.85 -10.47
C SER A 54 10.35 -3.76 -9.71
N LEU A 55 9.15 -3.21 -9.53
CA LEU A 55 7.94 -3.92 -9.12
C LEU A 55 7.07 -4.04 -10.37
N TYR A 56 6.29 -5.12 -10.49
CA TYR A 56 5.37 -5.30 -11.61
C TYR A 56 3.97 -5.61 -11.10
N PHE A 57 2.97 -5.13 -11.84
CA PHE A 57 1.56 -5.41 -11.62
C PHE A 57 1.04 -6.29 -12.76
N HIS A 58 0.60 -7.49 -12.41
CA HIS A 58 0.07 -8.45 -13.35
C HIS A 58 -1.38 -8.13 -13.72
N ILE A 59 -1.63 -7.96 -15.02
CA ILE A 59 -2.98 -7.83 -15.59
C ILE A 59 -3.34 -9.17 -16.21
N ALA A 60 -4.45 -9.77 -15.78
CA ALA A 60 -4.83 -11.14 -16.13
C ALA A 60 -4.83 -11.43 -17.65
N ASP A 61 -5.21 -10.45 -18.47
CA ASP A 61 -5.28 -10.57 -19.93
C ASP A 61 -4.39 -9.52 -20.65
N GLY A 62 -3.40 -8.96 -19.96
CA GLY A 62 -2.60 -7.83 -20.44
C GLY A 62 -1.10 -8.02 -20.27
N GLU A 63 -0.34 -7.01 -20.72
CA GLU A 63 1.07 -6.92 -20.37
C GLU A 63 1.22 -6.44 -18.92
N ASP A 64 2.22 -6.97 -18.22
CA ASP A 64 2.53 -6.53 -16.87
C ASP A 64 2.95 -5.06 -16.88
N LEU A 65 2.39 -4.29 -15.97
CA LEU A 65 2.76 -2.89 -15.79
C LEU A 65 4.01 -2.82 -14.92
N ARG A 66 5.09 -2.29 -15.49
CA ARG A 66 6.31 -1.98 -14.75
C ARG A 66 6.11 -0.74 -13.88
N MET A 67 6.52 -0.86 -12.62
CA MET A 67 6.63 0.23 -11.66
C MET A 67 8.09 0.36 -11.23
N ASP A 68 8.60 1.59 -11.26
CA ASP A 68 9.98 1.88 -10.88
C ASP A 68 10.08 2.08 -9.37
N ILE A 69 11.10 1.48 -8.76
CA ILE A 69 11.42 1.68 -7.34
C ILE A 69 12.14 3.03 -7.20
N LEU A 70 11.55 3.94 -6.44
CA LEU A 70 12.06 5.29 -6.21
C LEU A 70 12.98 5.36 -4.97
N GLN A 71 12.69 4.56 -3.95
CA GLN A 71 13.50 4.45 -2.74
C GLN A 71 13.44 3.01 -2.20
N PHE A 72 14.61 2.49 -1.81
CA PHE A 72 14.75 1.18 -1.17
C PHE A 72 15.83 1.27 -0.09
N ASP A 73 15.41 1.43 1.14
CA ASP A 73 16.28 1.52 2.32
C ASP A 73 15.89 0.40 3.28
N GLU A 74 16.57 -0.74 3.17
CA GLU A 74 16.24 -1.93 3.95
C GLU A 74 16.72 -1.76 5.40
N PRO A 75 15.87 -1.98 6.41
CA PRO A 75 14.47 -2.48 6.36
C PRO A 75 13.37 -1.41 6.56
N ASN A 76 13.67 -0.12 6.36
CA ASN A 76 12.83 0.99 6.79
C ASN A 76 11.92 1.59 5.71
N THR A 77 12.30 1.62 4.44
CA THR A 77 11.55 2.35 3.41
C THR A 77 11.52 1.61 2.07
N PHE A 78 10.32 1.57 1.48
CA PHE A 78 10.08 1.07 0.12
C PHE A 78 9.10 2.01 -0.59
N GLU A 79 9.56 2.66 -1.66
CA GLU A 79 8.77 3.62 -2.45
C GLU A 79 8.83 3.27 -3.93
N PHE A 80 7.69 3.33 -4.61
CA PHE A 80 7.57 3.01 -6.03
C PHE A 80 6.50 3.85 -6.71
N THR A 81 6.60 3.96 -8.04
CA THR A 81 5.57 4.58 -8.88
C THR A 81 4.28 3.76 -8.86
N TRP A 82 3.12 4.41 -8.85
CA TRP A 82 1.81 3.76 -8.92
C TRP A 82 0.97 4.43 -10.00
N ASP A 83 1.02 3.88 -11.23
CA ASP A 83 0.57 4.59 -12.44
C ASP A 83 1.21 6.00 -12.49
N ILE A 84 0.42 7.07 -12.60
CA ILE A 84 0.86 8.47 -12.54
C ILE A 84 1.05 9.02 -11.11
N GLY A 85 0.85 8.18 -10.09
CA GLY A 85 1.04 8.48 -8.66
C GLY A 85 2.25 7.77 -8.04
N THR A 86 2.28 7.71 -6.70
CA THR A 86 3.35 7.05 -5.93
C THR A 86 2.82 6.42 -4.65
N VAL A 87 3.38 5.28 -4.27
CA VAL A 87 3.15 4.63 -2.97
C VAL A 87 4.48 4.49 -2.22
N LYS A 88 4.46 4.83 -0.93
CA LYS A 88 5.60 4.75 -0.03
C LYS A 88 5.22 4.05 1.26
N PHE A 89 5.93 2.97 1.57
CA PHE A 89 5.92 2.33 2.88
C PHE A 89 7.07 2.85 3.74
N GLN A 90 6.79 3.16 5.00
CA GLN A 90 7.78 3.50 6.03
C GLN A 90 7.55 2.65 7.27
N LEU A 91 8.60 2.02 7.77
CA LEU A 91 8.57 1.12 8.91
C LEU A 91 9.43 1.68 10.03
N VAL A 92 8.86 1.71 11.24
CA VAL A 92 9.55 2.09 12.47
C VAL A 92 9.36 1.00 13.51
N GLU A 93 10.47 0.52 14.06
CA GLU A 93 10.46 -0.47 15.14
C GLU A 93 9.92 0.17 16.43
N LYS A 94 9.03 -0.55 17.10
CA LYS A 94 8.42 -0.14 18.36
C LYS A 94 8.37 -1.35 19.29
N GLN A 95 9.47 -1.60 20.01
CA GLN A 95 9.64 -2.81 20.82
C GLN A 95 9.47 -4.06 19.94
N ASP A 96 8.63 -5.03 20.35
CA ASP A 96 8.33 -6.24 19.58
C ASP A 96 7.24 -6.03 18.50
N GLN A 97 6.96 -4.77 18.14
CA GLN A 97 5.96 -4.38 17.17
C GLN A 97 6.57 -3.46 16.10
N THR A 98 5.86 -3.31 14.98
CA THR A 98 6.24 -2.41 13.90
C THR A 98 5.12 -1.42 13.61
N VAL A 99 5.45 -0.13 13.58
CA VAL A 99 4.57 0.89 13.00
C VAL A 99 4.82 0.89 11.50
N LEU A 100 3.79 0.57 10.72
CA LEU A 100 3.79 0.67 9.26
C LEU A 100 2.96 1.89 8.85
N THR A 101 3.61 2.83 8.17
CA THR A 101 2.96 3.96 7.52
C THR A 101 2.96 3.76 6.01
N LEU A 102 1.79 3.73 5.38
CA LEU A 102 1.64 3.89 3.93
C LEU A 102 1.34 5.35 3.62
N LYS A 103 2.07 5.92 2.67
CA LYS A 103 1.79 7.23 2.07
C LYS A 103 1.56 7.06 0.60
N GLU A 104 0.43 7.55 0.14
CA GLU A 104 0.02 7.49 -1.25
C GLU A 104 -0.19 8.91 -1.75
N TYR A 105 0.23 9.16 -2.98
CA TYR A 105 -0.06 10.38 -3.72
C TYR A 105 -0.68 10.02 -5.06
N LEU A 106 -1.83 10.63 -5.34
CA LEU A 106 -2.49 10.55 -6.64
C LEU A 106 -2.72 11.97 -7.19
N PRO A 107 -2.25 12.29 -8.40
CA PRO A 107 -2.57 13.54 -9.06
C PRO A 107 -4.07 13.61 -9.42
N TYR A 108 -4.61 14.80 -9.64
CA TYR A 108 -6.05 14.96 -9.95
C TYR A 108 -6.47 14.33 -11.27
N GLU A 109 -5.53 14.11 -12.19
CA GLU A 109 -5.73 13.39 -13.45
C GLU A 109 -5.91 11.88 -13.25
N PHE A 110 -5.59 11.34 -12.06
CA PHE A 110 -5.71 9.92 -11.77
C PHE A 110 -7.19 9.52 -11.75
N PRO A 111 -7.59 8.50 -12.53
CA PRO A 111 -8.98 8.07 -12.56
C PRO A 111 -9.32 7.34 -11.25
N HIS A 112 -10.55 7.51 -10.75
CA HIS A 112 -11.05 6.71 -9.62
C HIS A 112 -10.25 6.81 -8.30
N ILE A 113 -9.67 7.97 -7.98
CA ILE A 113 -8.95 8.26 -6.71
C ILE A 113 -9.61 7.63 -5.47
N ILE A 114 -10.93 7.77 -5.34
CA ILE A 114 -11.70 7.24 -4.19
C ILE A 114 -11.63 5.71 -4.11
N ILE A 115 -11.68 5.03 -5.27
CA ILE A 115 -11.62 3.57 -5.35
C ILE A 115 -10.19 3.10 -5.01
N ASP A 116 -9.16 3.78 -5.51
CA ASP A 116 -7.76 3.40 -5.26
C ASP A 116 -7.39 3.57 -3.78
N PHE A 117 -7.72 4.72 -3.19
CA PHE A 117 -7.55 4.98 -1.75
C PHE A 117 -8.23 3.91 -0.89
N SER A 118 -9.46 3.54 -1.25
CA SER A 118 -10.22 2.49 -0.56
C SER A 118 -9.57 1.10 -0.72
N GLY A 119 -9.05 0.81 -1.92
CA GLY A 119 -8.27 -0.40 -2.20
C GLY A 119 -7.04 -0.52 -1.30
N TRP A 120 -6.23 0.53 -1.19
CA TRP A 120 -5.06 0.52 -0.30
C TRP A 120 -5.42 0.40 1.19
N GLN A 121 -6.55 0.95 1.62
CA GLN A 121 -7.06 0.75 2.98
C GLN A 121 -7.38 -0.71 3.25
N TYR A 122 -8.13 -1.37 2.35
CA TYR A 122 -8.39 -2.81 2.43
C TYR A 122 -7.09 -3.63 2.44
N GLN A 123 -6.13 -3.28 1.58
CA GLN A 123 -4.85 -3.99 1.46
C GLN A 123 -4.01 -3.89 2.75
N MET A 124 -3.99 -2.71 3.39
CA MET A 124 -3.30 -2.52 4.67
C MET A 124 -3.93 -3.33 5.81
N GLU A 125 -5.27 -3.40 5.87
CA GLU A 125 -5.96 -4.23 6.85
C GLU A 125 -5.73 -5.73 6.59
N SER A 126 -5.76 -6.14 5.33
CA SER A 126 -5.50 -7.53 4.91
C SER A 126 -4.06 -7.96 5.21
N LEU A 127 -3.08 -7.09 4.97
CA LEU A 127 -1.68 -7.32 5.32
C LEU A 127 -1.52 -7.53 6.84
N LYS A 128 -2.14 -6.67 7.66
CA LYS A 128 -2.10 -6.81 9.12
C LYS A 128 -2.70 -8.14 9.56
N ASN A 129 -3.89 -8.47 9.07
CA ASN A 129 -4.59 -9.70 9.43
C ASN A 129 -3.78 -10.94 9.02
N LEU A 130 -3.16 -10.90 7.83
CA LEU A 130 -2.30 -11.97 7.34
C LEU A 130 -1.10 -12.18 8.27
N ILE A 131 -0.43 -11.11 8.68
CA ILE A 131 0.77 -11.21 9.53
C ILE A 131 0.40 -11.72 10.94
N GLU A 132 -0.69 -11.23 11.52
CA GLU A 132 -1.03 -11.53 12.92
C GLU A 132 -1.86 -12.80 13.10
N HIS A 133 -2.63 -13.19 12.07
CA HIS A 133 -3.61 -14.27 12.15
C HIS A 133 -3.45 -15.33 11.05
N GLY A 134 -2.59 -15.09 10.06
CA GLY A 134 -2.27 -16.07 9.02
C GLY A 134 -3.25 -16.10 7.85
N GLU A 135 -4.20 -15.18 7.78
CA GLU A 135 -5.20 -15.10 6.72
C GLU A 135 -5.48 -13.65 6.29
N VAL A 136 -5.80 -13.43 5.01
CA VAL A 136 -6.25 -12.12 4.53
C VAL A 136 -7.73 -11.91 4.84
N ILE A 137 -8.16 -10.66 4.92
CA ILE A 137 -9.57 -10.32 5.11
C ILE A 137 -10.32 -10.62 3.80
N ALA A 138 -11.50 -11.23 3.87
CA ALA A 138 -12.35 -11.40 2.70
C ALA A 138 -12.87 -10.04 2.23
N GLN A 139 -12.87 -9.78 0.92
CA GLN A 139 -13.38 -8.50 0.40
C GLN A 139 -14.84 -8.23 0.80
N SER A 140 -15.65 -9.28 1.03
CA SER A 140 -17.02 -9.15 1.53
C SER A 140 -17.11 -8.54 2.93
N ASP A 141 -16.04 -8.61 3.70
CA ASP A 141 -15.99 -8.17 5.09
C ASP A 141 -15.49 -6.72 5.21
N PHE A 142 -15.03 -6.14 4.09
CA PHE A 142 -14.65 -4.73 3.99
C PHE A 142 -15.77 -3.94 3.31
N ASP A 143 -16.36 -3.00 4.04
CA ASP A 143 -17.45 -2.15 3.52
C ASP A 143 -16.88 -1.03 2.63
N PHE A 144 -16.61 -1.40 1.37
CA PHE A 144 -16.13 -0.46 0.34
C PHE A 144 -17.09 0.71 0.12
N GLU A 145 -18.40 0.51 0.22
CA GLU A 145 -19.37 1.58 -0.08
C GLU A 145 -19.31 2.69 0.98
N THR A 146 -19.38 2.32 2.26
CA THR A 146 -19.25 3.29 3.36
C THR A 146 -17.86 3.93 3.34
N ASN A 147 -16.81 3.15 3.14
CA ASN A 147 -15.44 3.64 3.09
C ASN A 147 -15.21 4.69 1.98
N GLN A 148 -15.70 4.40 0.77
CA GLN A 148 -15.60 5.31 -0.38
C GLN A 148 -16.42 6.58 -0.16
N LEU A 149 -17.57 6.50 0.50
CA LEU A 149 -18.37 7.68 0.85
C LEU A 149 -17.62 8.58 1.85
N GLU A 150 -16.96 8.01 2.86
CA GLU A 150 -16.13 8.77 3.80
C GLU A 150 -14.94 9.46 3.13
N ILE A 151 -14.23 8.75 2.24
CA ILE A 151 -13.13 9.32 1.45
C ILE A 151 -13.64 10.51 0.63
N LYS A 152 -14.77 10.32 -0.06
CA LYS A 152 -15.42 11.35 -0.87
C LYS A 152 -15.74 12.59 -0.05
N ASP A 153 -16.37 12.42 1.11
CA ASP A 153 -16.77 13.52 1.99
C ASP A 153 -15.56 14.28 2.55
N LYS A 154 -14.49 13.57 2.94
CA LYS A 154 -13.27 14.22 3.47
C LYS A 154 -12.48 14.96 2.40
N LEU A 155 -12.35 14.40 1.20
CA LEU A 155 -11.59 15.04 0.10
C LEU A 155 -12.41 16.11 -0.63
N ARG A 156 -13.75 15.99 -0.61
CA ARG A 156 -14.71 16.75 -1.41
C ARG A 156 -14.48 16.56 -2.92
N LEU A 157 -14.37 15.30 -3.34
CA LEU A 157 -14.26 14.87 -4.73
C LEU A 157 -15.59 14.31 -5.26
#